data_AF-A0A388LSC0-F1
#
_entry.id   AF-A0A388LSC0-F1
#
_cell.length_a   1.000
_cell.length_b   1.000
_cell.length_c   1.000
_cell.angle_alpha   90.00
_cell.angle_beta   90.00
_cell.angle_gamma   90.00
#
_symmetry.space_group_name_H-M   'P 1'
#
loop_
_entity.id
_entity.type
_entity.pdbx_description
1 polymer ?
#
loop_
_entity_poly.entity_id
_entity_poly.type
_entity_poly.pdbx_seq_one_letter_code
_entity_poly.pdbx_strand_id
1 'polypeptide(L)'
;MRTAPGAANWGGRYLLPSPEELICCWARGDKSKVRRKAWTKRIRHTVFESVSTMAAMVVVLFLGLLQLAVPGLAQSPPPGTVKIEGLTYAGDGCPPGSLDLAISPNGISSLGFTKFTVFTPGRPADRRKSCHVGVSLSYPAGFTFSVKNVAFRGSAQFGEVVKGGLRAGYYFVGFPGTVRSSRSLPPPVEGNFEFSDSFGTFAYAPCGSESASLNVFFEATVVPPPPPEKNNKALVVLKNKGSITVTSAGFGLLWKKC
;
A
#
# COMPACT_ATOMS: atom_id res chain seq x y z
N MET A 1 -3.49 33.15 -56.83
CA MET A 1 -2.94 31.81 -57.14
C MET A 1 -4.04 30.78 -56.92
N ARG A 2 -4.45 30.10 -58.00
CA ARG A 2 -5.14 28.78 -58.10
C ARG A 2 -6.29 28.51 -57.10
N THR A 3 -7.52 28.88 -57.46
CA THR A 3 -8.59 28.03 -58.06
C THR A 3 -9.32 27.10 -57.08
N ALA A 4 -10.55 27.49 -56.72
CA ALA A 4 -11.70 26.62 -56.41
C ALA A 4 -12.25 25.99 -57.72
N PRO A 5 -13.40 25.27 -57.79
CA PRO A 5 -14.34 24.74 -56.79
C PRO A 5 -14.69 23.23 -57.03
N GLY A 6 -15.53 22.57 -56.23
CA GLY A 6 -16.95 22.48 -56.59
C GLY A 6 -17.65 21.28 -55.95
N ALA A 7 -18.76 21.57 -55.29
CA ALA A 7 -19.74 20.65 -54.77
C ALA A 7 -20.67 20.14 -55.89
N ALA A 8 -21.24 18.94 -55.73
CA ALA A 8 -22.61 18.64 -56.16
C ALA A 8 -23.10 17.39 -55.44
N ASN A 9 -24.22 17.54 -54.73
CA ASN A 9 -25.03 16.49 -54.15
C ASN A 9 -26.42 16.55 -54.82
N TRP A 10 -27.07 15.39 -54.86
CA TRP A 10 -28.48 15.11 -55.17
C TRP A 10 -28.94 15.12 -56.63
N GLY A 11 -29.55 13.98 -56.99
CA GLY A 11 -30.91 14.02 -57.54
C GLY A 11 -31.11 13.21 -58.81
N GLY A 12 -31.57 11.96 -58.67
CA GLY A 12 -32.07 11.19 -59.79
C GLY A 12 -32.29 9.73 -59.46
N ARG A 13 -33.41 9.42 -58.81
CA ARG A 13 -34.01 8.07 -58.91
C ARG A 13 -34.21 7.77 -60.39
N TYR A 14 -34.06 6.53 -60.82
CA TYR A 14 -35.14 5.71 -61.39
C TYR A 14 -34.56 4.34 -61.81
N LEU A 15 -35.16 3.30 -61.21
CA LEU A 15 -35.53 2.03 -61.82
C LEU A 15 -34.41 1.10 -62.36
N LEU A 16 -34.27 -0.01 -61.64
CA LEU A 16 -33.69 -1.28 -62.09
C LEU A 16 -34.30 -1.74 -63.44
N PRO A 17 -33.49 -2.36 -64.31
CA PRO A 17 -33.96 -3.45 -65.13
C PRO A 17 -33.37 -4.81 -64.73
N SER A 18 -34.20 -5.80 -65.04
CA SER A 18 -34.23 -7.22 -64.71
C SER A 18 -33.27 -8.07 -65.57
N PRO A 19 -33.00 -9.34 -65.18
CA PRO A 19 -31.76 -10.05 -65.49
C PRO A 19 -31.95 -11.18 -66.51
N GLU A 20 -31.89 -10.93 -67.82
CA GLU A 20 -31.76 -11.99 -68.83
C GLU A 20 -31.27 -11.43 -70.18
N GLU A 21 -29.96 -11.35 -70.42
CA GLU A 21 -29.40 -11.28 -71.78
C GLU A 21 -27.90 -11.59 -71.71
N LEU A 22 -27.42 -12.45 -72.62
CA LEU A 22 -26.02 -12.82 -72.88
C LEU A 22 -25.45 -14.02 -72.10
N ILE A 23 -26.14 -15.15 -72.29
CA ILE A 23 -25.53 -16.48 -72.37
C ILE A 23 -24.71 -16.60 -73.69
N CYS A 24 -23.58 -17.32 -73.58
CA CYS A 24 -22.76 -17.97 -74.63
C CYS A 24 -21.69 -17.15 -75.37
N CYS A 25 -20.42 -17.48 -75.11
CA CYS A 25 -19.54 -18.09 -76.12
C CYS A 25 -18.26 -18.75 -75.51
N TRP A 26 -18.17 -20.07 -75.75
CA TRP A 26 -16.95 -20.85 -76.03
C TRP A 26 -15.94 -21.16 -74.91
N ALA A 27 -16.16 -22.33 -74.32
CA ALA A 27 -15.11 -23.21 -73.85
C ALA A 27 -14.34 -23.85 -75.02
N ARG A 28 -13.01 -23.70 -75.07
CA ARG A 28 -12.12 -24.76 -75.55
C ARG A 28 -10.66 -24.56 -75.10
N GLY A 29 -10.18 -25.50 -74.29
CA GLY A 29 -8.77 -25.93 -74.28
C GLY A 29 -7.87 -25.36 -73.17
N ASP A 30 -7.60 -26.19 -72.16
CA ASP A 30 -6.24 -26.73 -71.91
C ASP A 30 -6.25 -27.61 -70.63
N LYS A 31 -6.28 -28.94 -70.80
CA LYS A 31 -6.28 -29.90 -69.66
C LYS A 31 -4.92 -29.98 -68.95
N SER A 32 -3.84 -29.44 -69.52
CA SER A 32 -2.50 -29.50 -68.92
C SER A 32 -2.35 -28.56 -67.71
N LYS A 33 -3.10 -27.45 -67.67
CA LYS A 33 -3.14 -26.51 -66.53
C LYS A 33 -3.89 -27.08 -65.32
N VAL A 34 -4.84 -27.99 -65.52
CA VAL A 34 -5.62 -28.61 -64.43
C VAL A 34 -4.75 -29.52 -63.56
N ARG A 35 -3.85 -30.28 -64.19
CA ARG A 35 -3.02 -31.27 -63.48
C ARG A 35 -1.96 -30.61 -62.58
N ARG A 36 -1.34 -29.49 -63.02
CA ARG A 36 -0.40 -28.70 -62.19
C ARG A 36 -1.08 -27.98 -61.02
N LYS A 37 -2.32 -27.50 -61.20
CA LYS A 37 -3.11 -26.89 -60.10
C LYS A 37 -3.57 -27.91 -59.05
N ALA A 38 -3.93 -29.12 -59.46
CA ALA A 38 -4.42 -30.14 -58.53
C ALA A 38 -3.34 -30.64 -57.55
N TRP A 39 -2.10 -30.79 -58.01
CA TRP A 39 -0.99 -31.24 -57.15
C TRP A 39 -0.54 -30.16 -56.15
N THR A 40 -0.45 -28.90 -56.59
CA THR A 40 -0.14 -27.76 -55.70
C THR A 40 -1.24 -27.45 -54.69
N LYS A 41 -2.52 -27.74 -55.01
CA LYS A 41 -3.64 -27.56 -54.08
C LYS A 41 -3.66 -28.65 -53.00
N ARG A 42 -3.31 -29.90 -53.33
CA ARG A 42 -3.34 -31.03 -52.38
C ARG A 42 -2.26 -30.90 -51.29
N ILE A 43 -1.04 -30.48 -51.64
CA ILE A 43 0.06 -30.25 -50.67
C ILE A 43 -0.24 -29.06 -49.75
N ARG A 44 -0.93 -28.03 -50.28
CA ARG A 44 -1.32 -26.85 -49.49
C ARG A 44 -2.35 -27.19 -48.41
N HIS A 45 -3.24 -28.16 -48.63
CA HIS A 45 -4.24 -28.55 -47.63
C HIS A 45 -3.67 -29.42 -46.50
N THR A 46 -2.75 -30.35 -46.79
CA THR A 46 -2.22 -31.27 -45.76
C THR A 46 -1.26 -30.58 -44.78
N VAL A 47 -0.50 -29.58 -45.25
CA VAL A 47 0.39 -28.77 -44.40
C VAL A 47 -0.39 -27.75 -43.58
N PHE A 48 -1.49 -27.19 -44.12
CA PHE A 48 -2.29 -26.15 -43.46
C PHE A 48 -3.17 -26.69 -42.33
N GLU A 49 -3.64 -27.94 -42.41
CA GLU A 49 -4.34 -28.59 -41.28
C GLU A 49 -3.38 -28.92 -40.12
N SER A 50 -2.13 -29.28 -40.41
CA SER A 50 -1.17 -29.75 -39.41
C SER A 50 -0.50 -28.61 -38.62
N VAL A 51 -0.29 -27.45 -39.24
CA VAL A 51 0.29 -26.27 -38.56
C VAL A 51 -0.75 -25.54 -37.70
N SER A 52 -2.03 -25.62 -38.09
CA SER A 52 -3.16 -24.98 -37.39
C SER A 52 -3.39 -25.56 -35.98
N THR A 53 -3.24 -26.87 -35.80
CA THR A 53 -3.44 -27.53 -34.50
C THR A 53 -2.27 -27.27 -33.53
N MET A 54 -1.03 -27.26 -34.01
CA MET A 54 0.15 -26.96 -33.18
C MET A 54 0.17 -25.50 -32.72
N ALA A 55 -0.18 -24.56 -33.59
CA ALA A 55 -0.30 -23.15 -33.22
C ALA A 55 -1.45 -22.91 -32.23
N ALA A 56 -2.60 -23.55 -32.42
CA ALA A 56 -3.73 -23.46 -31.50
C ALA A 56 -3.40 -24.04 -30.11
N MET A 57 -2.70 -25.18 -30.04
CA MET A 57 -2.29 -25.78 -28.77
C MET A 57 -1.26 -24.93 -28.02
N VAL A 58 -0.33 -24.30 -28.74
CA VAL A 58 0.63 -23.36 -28.14
C VAL A 58 -0.07 -22.10 -27.64
N VAL A 59 -1.03 -21.55 -28.38
CA VAL A 59 -1.84 -20.40 -27.94
C VAL A 59 -2.70 -20.75 -26.72
N VAL A 60 -3.31 -21.94 -26.66
CA VAL A 60 -4.07 -22.42 -25.49
C VAL A 60 -3.15 -22.66 -24.29
N LEU A 61 -1.93 -23.19 -24.50
CA LEU A 61 -0.93 -23.34 -23.43
C LEU A 61 -0.46 -21.98 -22.90
N PHE A 62 -0.16 -21.01 -23.78
CA PHE A 62 0.25 -19.66 -23.39
C PHE A 62 -0.88 -18.88 -22.72
N LEU A 63 -2.14 -19.03 -23.17
CA LEU A 63 -3.31 -18.47 -22.48
C LEU A 63 -3.55 -19.13 -21.11
N GLY A 64 -3.33 -20.44 -20.99
CA GLY A 64 -3.43 -21.16 -19.72
C GLY A 64 -2.34 -20.78 -18.71
N LEU A 65 -1.11 -20.56 -19.17
CA LEU A 65 0.00 -20.09 -18.32
C LEU A 65 -0.19 -18.64 -17.85
N LEU A 66 -0.91 -17.80 -18.61
CA LEU A 66 -1.24 -16.43 -18.20
C LEU A 66 -2.19 -16.37 -16.99
N GLN A 67 -3.00 -17.42 -16.76
CA GLN A 67 -3.94 -17.47 -15.62
C GLN A 67 -3.27 -17.82 -14.29
N LEU A 68 -2.04 -18.32 -14.31
CA LEU A 68 -1.25 -18.58 -13.10
C LEU A 68 -0.45 -17.36 -12.61
N ALA A 69 -0.41 -16.29 -13.41
CA ALA A 69 0.09 -14.99 -12.98
C ALA A 69 -1.01 -14.20 -12.27
N VAL A 70 -1.49 -14.70 -11.12
CA VAL A 70 -2.14 -13.82 -10.15
C VAL A 70 -0.99 -13.12 -9.42
N PRO A 71 -0.64 -11.87 -9.74
CA PRO A 71 0.22 -11.11 -8.84
C PRO A 71 -0.47 -11.15 -7.48
N GLY A 72 0.25 -11.55 -6.43
CA GLY A 72 -0.28 -11.67 -5.07
C GLY A 72 -1.00 -10.40 -4.65
N LEU A 73 -2.31 -10.35 -4.93
CA LEU A 73 -3.20 -9.32 -4.43
C LEU A 73 -3.06 -9.41 -2.92
N ALA A 74 -2.67 -8.30 -2.30
CA ALA A 74 -2.64 -8.19 -0.85
C ALA A 74 -3.92 -8.82 -0.32
N GLN A 75 -3.79 -9.94 0.38
CA GLN A 75 -4.93 -10.73 0.83
C GLN A 75 -5.57 -10.00 2.01
N SER A 76 -6.30 -8.92 1.72
CA SER A 76 -7.10 -8.23 2.71
C SER A 76 -8.43 -8.92 2.91
N PRO A 77 -8.97 -8.95 4.14
CA PRO A 77 -10.35 -9.36 4.36
C PRO A 77 -11.30 -8.45 3.56
N PRO A 78 -12.53 -8.91 3.26
CA PRO A 78 -13.50 -8.08 2.55
C PRO A 78 -13.74 -6.75 3.30
N PRO A 79 -13.87 -5.61 2.60
CA PRO A 79 -14.04 -4.32 3.26
C PRO A 79 -15.20 -4.31 4.26
N GLY A 80 -14.98 -3.72 5.44
CA GLY A 80 -16.02 -3.61 6.48
C GLY A 80 -16.23 -4.86 7.33
N THR A 81 -15.49 -5.95 7.07
CA THR A 81 -15.51 -7.15 7.92
C THR A 81 -14.56 -7.07 9.11
N VAL A 82 -13.64 -6.12 9.11
CA VAL A 82 -12.76 -5.83 10.27
C VAL A 82 -13.45 -4.80 11.15
N LYS A 83 -13.61 -5.11 12.44
CA LYS A 83 -14.20 -4.18 13.42
C LYS A 83 -13.28 -3.99 14.61
N ILE A 84 -13.45 -2.86 15.29
CA ILE A 84 -12.78 -2.57 16.55
C ILE A 84 -13.77 -2.85 17.67
N GLU A 85 -13.48 -3.87 18.46
CA GLU A 85 -14.30 -4.33 19.58
C GLU A 85 -14.03 -3.53 20.85
N GLY A 86 -12.82 -2.95 20.97
CA GLY A 86 -12.45 -2.19 22.14
C GLY A 86 -11.16 -1.41 21.99
N LEU A 87 -11.09 -0.31 22.72
CA LEU A 87 -9.90 0.53 22.88
C LEU A 87 -9.67 0.75 24.38
N THR A 88 -8.48 0.40 24.84
CA THR A 88 -8.00 0.72 26.18
C THR A 88 -6.70 1.49 26.07
N TYR A 89 -6.46 2.42 26.99
CA TYR A 89 -5.16 3.09 27.06
C TYR A 89 -4.85 3.56 28.47
N ALA A 90 -3.57 3.57 28.80
CA ALA A 90 -3.05 4.01 30.09
C ALA A 90 -1.63 4.55 29.94
N GLY A 91 -1.30 5.56 30.73
CA GLY A 91 0.04 6.16 30.75
C GLY A 91 -0.02 7.65 31.04
N ASP A 92 1.11 8.19 31.48
CA ASP A 92 1.31 9.62 31.75
C ASP A 92 1.38 10.47 30.46
N GLY A 93 1.68 9.84 29.31
CA GLY A 93 1.63 10.44 27.98
C GLY A 93 0.23 10.55 27.37
N CYS A 94 -0.73 9.78 27.86
CA CYS A 94 -2.10 9.73 27.34
C CYS A 94 -3.13 9.63 28.47
N PRO A 95 -3.32 10.71 29.26
CA PRO A 95 -4.38 10.73 30.28
C PRO A 95 -5.78 10.50 29.67
N PRO A 96 -6.79 10.11 30.48
CA PRO A 96 -8.15 9.91 29.99
C PRO A 96 -8.67 11.08 29.16
N GLY A 97 -9.26 10.78 28.00
CA GLY A 97 -9.79 11.75 27.04
C GLY A 97 -8.74 12.46 26.20
N SER A 98 -7.52 11.93 26.07
CA SER A 98 -6.44 12.52 25.26
C SER A 98 -5.93 11.67 24.11
N LEU A 99 -6.60 10.55 23.84
CA LEU A 99 -6.30 9.64 22.76
C LEU A 99 -7.53 9.48 21.86
N ASP A 100 -7.33 9.71 20.57
CA ASP A 100 -8.34 9.53 19.55
C ASP A 100 -7.96 8.37 18.62
N LEU A 101 -8.93 7.55 18.22
CA LEU A 101 -8.71 6.41 17.33
C LEU A 101 -9.41 6.65 16.00
N ALA A 102 -8.63 6.63 14.91
CA ALA A 102 -9.14 6.67 13.56
C ALA A 102 -9.16 5.25 12.95
N ILE A 103 -10.25 4.93 12.27
CA ILE A 103 -10.53 3.59 11.73
C ILE A 103 -10.53 3.66 10.20
N SER A 104 -10.06 2.58 9.56
CA SER A 104 -10.16 2.33 8.13
C SER A 104 -10.96 1.05 7.87
N PRO A 105 -11.42 0.79 6.63
CA PRO A 105 -12.14 -0.45 6.29
C PRO A 105 -11.36 -1.74 6.57
N ASN A 106 -10.04 -1.65 6.70
CA ASN A 106 -9.12 -2.78 6.91
C ASN A 106 -8.59 -2.84 8.36
N GLY A 107 -9.15 -2.07 9.29
CA GLY A 107 -8.73 -2.01 10.69
C GLY A 107 -8.27 -0.63 11.15
N ILE A 108 -7.36 -0.57 12.13
CA ILE A 108 -6.85 0.69 12.67
C ILE A 108 -6.09 1.51 11.62
N SER A 109 -6.39 2.81 11.54
CA SER A 109 -5.74 3.77 10.63
C SER A 109 -4.70 4.60 11.38
N SER A 110 -5.10 5.27 12.47
CA SER A 110 -4.18 6.08 13.26
C SER A 110 -4.66 6.27 14.70
N LEU A 111 -3.71 6.60 15.57
CA LEU A 111 -3.94 7.11 16.91
C LEU A 111 -3.54 8.59 16.95
N GLY A 112 -4.46 9.45 17.38
CA GLY A 112 -4.23 10.87 17.65
C GLY A 112 -3.96 11.09 19.13
N PHE A 113 -3.01 11.97 19.45
CA PHE A 113 -2.66 12.33 20.82
C PHE A 113 -2.80 13.83 21.02
N THR A 114 -3.50 14.25 22.08
CA THR A 114 -3.69 15.67 22.40
C THR A 114 -2.82 16.16 23.57
N LYS A 115 -2.33 15.26 24.44
CA LYS A 115 -1.55 15.60 25.65
C LYS A 115 -0.18 14.91 25.75
N PHE A 116 0.31 14.36 24.64
CA PHE A 116 1.59 13.66 24.60
C PHE A 116 2.75 14.63 24.33
N THR A 117 3.18 15.33 25.38
CA THR A 117 4.32 16.26 25.32
C THR A 117 5.33 15.98 26.43
N VAL A 118 6.60 15.90 26.07
CA VAL A 118 7.75 15.88 26.99
C VAL A 118 8.57 17.16 26.85
N PHE A 119 9.18 17.64 27.94
CA PHE A 119 10.00 18.83 27.93
C PHE A 119 11.06 18.87 29.06
N THR A 120 12.05 19.74 28.88
CA THR A 120 13.13 20.05 29.84
C THR A 120 13.25 21.57 29.99
N PRO A 121 13.58 22.16 31.16
CA PRO A 121 14.18 21.56 32.38
C PRO A 121 13.22 20.96 33.41
N GLY A 122 11.95 20.67 33.06
CA GLY A 122 10.92 20.12 33.96
C GLY A 122 11.33 18.92 34.82
N ARG A 123 10.41 18.44 35.66
CA ARG A 123 10.65 17.29 36.56
C ARG A 123 11.02 16.04 35.75
N PRO A 124 11.62 15.01 36.36
CA PRO A 124 11.95 13.77 35.65
C PRO A 124 10.78 13.17 34.86
N ALA A 125 9.55 13.25 35.37
CA ALA A 125 8.33 12.81 34.69
C ALA A 125 7.91 13.70 33.50
N ASP A 126 8.34 14.96 33.45
CA ASP A 126 8.11 15.83 32.30
C ASP A 126 9.05 15.47 31.13
N ARG A 127 10.18 14.83 31.44
CA ARG A 127 11.23 14.48 30.47
C ARG A 127 11.03 13.14 29.78
N ARG A 128 10.18 12.28 30.35
CA ARG A 128 9.85 10.97 29.80
C ARG A 128 8.38 10.70 30.05
N LYS A 129 7.65 10.40 28.97
CA LYS A 129 6.25 9.98 29.04
C LYS A 129 6.04 8.75 28.20
N SER A 130 5.07 7.95 28.62
CA SER A 130 4.69 6.70 27.99
C SER A 130 3.19 6.60 27.81
N CYS A 131 2.76 5.87 26.79
CA CYS A 131 1.38 5.49 26.58
C CYS A 131 1.32 4.04 26.12
N HIS A 132 0.51 3.24 26.80
CA HIS A 132 0.16 1.89 26.41
C HIS A 132 -1.27 1.91 25.87
N VAL A 133 -1.47 1.39 24.68
CA VAL A 133 -2.77 1.34 23.99
C VAL A 133 -3.06 -0.10 23.63
N GLY A 134 -4.20 -0.63 24.07
CA GLY A 134 -4.73 -1.92 23.65
C GLY A 134 -5.88 -1.72 22.67
N VAL A 135 -5.78 -2.33 21.49
CA VAL A 135 -6.82 -2.28 20.46
C VAL A 135 -7.27 -3.71 20.19
N SER A 136 -8.53 -4.01 20.47
CA SER A 136 -9.13 -5.30 20.16
C SER A 136 -9.81 -5.22 18.81
N LEU A 137 -9.38 -6.06 17.88
CA LEU A 137 -9.94 -6.16 16.54
C LEU A 137 -10.64 -7.51 16.37
N SER A 138 -11.79 -7.52 15.70
CA SER A 138 -12.41 -8.72 15.12
C SER A 138 -12.29 -8.70 13.60
N TYR A 139 -12.15 -9.87 12.99
CA TYR A 139 -11.93 -10.05 11.56
C TYR A 139 -12.36 -11.46 11.11
N PRO A 140 -12.61 -11.69 9.80
CA PRO A 140 -13.07 -12.99 9.32
C PRO A 140 -12.12 -14.15 9.64
N ALA A 141 -12.69 -15.32 9.89
CA ALA A 141 -11.94 -16.56 10.02
C ALA A 141 -11.02 -16.81 8.80
N GLY A 142 -9.87 -17.41 9.06
CA GLY A 142 -8.86 -17.69 8.03
C GLY A 142 -7.99 -16.48 7.65
N PHE A 143 -8.08 -15.38 8.39
CA PHE A 143 -7.15 -14.25 8.24
C PHE A 143 -6.28 -14.07 9.47
N THR A 144 -5.13 -13.44 9.26
CA THR A 144 -4.27 -12.89 10.31
C THR A 144 -3.62 -11.62 9.80
N PHE A 145 -3.17 -10.76 10.71
CA PHE A 145 -2.51 -9.51 10.37
C PHE A 145 -1.25 -9.26 11.19
N SER A 146 -0.42 -8.36 10.66
CA SER A 146 0.72 -7.77 11.34
C SER A 146 0.75 -6.26 11.10
N VAL A 147 1.53 -5.55 11.90
CA VAL A 147 1.86 -4.15 11.64
C VAL A 147 2.97 -4.10 10.60
N LYS A 148 2.66 -3.56 9.41
CA LYS A 148 3.60 -3.44 8.29
C LYS A 148 4.56 -2.28 8.49
N ASN A 149 3.97 -1.13 8.78
CA ASN A 149 4.67 0.14 8.90
C ASN A 149 3.91 1.06 9.85
N VAL A 150 4.64 2.00 10.44
CA VAL A 150 4.05 3.06 11.26
C VAL A 150 4.62 4.41 10.86
N ALA A 151 3.76 5.41 10.78
CA ALA A 151 4.12 6.79 10.50
C ALA A 151 3.85 7.67 11.73
N PHE A 152 4.89 8.23 12.33
CA PHE A 152 4.79 9.15 13.46
C PHE A 152 4.82 10.59 12.99
N ARG A 153 3.94 11.42 13.53
CA ARG A 153 3.93 12.86 13.31
C ARG A 153 3.95 13.61 14.63
N GLY A 154 4.58 14.77 14.60
CA GLY A 154 4.67 15.65 15.75
C GLY A 154 5.52 16.88 15.48
N SER A 155 5.89 17.57 16.55
CA SER A 155 6.82 18.68 16.52
C SER A 155 7.86 18.54 17.61
N ALA A 156 9.06 19.05 17.35
CA ALA A 156 10.15 19.08 18.30
C ALA A 156 10.87 20.41 18.22
N GLN A 157 11.28 20.92 19.37
CA GLN A 157 12.11 22.12 19.45
C GLN A 157 13.08 21.95 20.59
N PHE A 158 14.37 21.84 20.32
CA PHE A 158 15.38 21.79 21.36
C PHE A 158 16.76 22.22 20.88
N GLY A 159 17.52 22.86 21.79
CA GLY A 159 18.84 23.41 21.50
C GLY A 159 19.92 22.35 21.28
N GLU A 160 21.11 22.81 20.86
CA GLU A 160 22.26 22.01 20.39
C GLU A 160 22.73 20.87 21.33
N VAL A 161 22.39 20.94 22.61
CA VAL A 161 22.90 20.03 23.65
C VAL A 161 21.81 19.17 24.32
N VAL A 162 20.56 19.30 23.87
CA VAL A 162 19.43 18.48 24.35
C VAL A 162 19.20 17.34 23.37
N LYS A 163 19.00 16.11 23.85
CA LYS A 163 18.74 14.95 22.97
C LYS A 163 17.29 14.51 23.08
N GLY A 164 16.65 14.26 21.94
CA GLY A 164 15.31 13.73 21.85
C GLY A 164 15.28 12.25 21.43
N GLY A 165 14.26 11.53 21.88
CA GLY A 165 14.04 10.13 21.50
C GLY A 165 12.57 9.77 21.47
N LEU A 166 12.20 8.95 20.50
CA LEU A 166 10.89 8.33 20.35
C LEU A 166 11.08 6.81 20.26
N ARG A 167 10.24 6.06 20.96
CA ARG A 167 10.21 4.60 20.89
C ARG A 167 8.78 4.12 20.76
N ALA A 168 8.61 3.04 20.03
CA ALA A 168 7.36 2.33 19.98
C ALA A 168 7.54 0.81 19.93
N GLY A 169 6.56 0.08 20.43
CA GLY A 169 6.54 -1.38 20.40
C GLY A 169 5.14 -1.91 20.09
N TYR A 170 5.07 -2.98 19.31
CA TYR A 170 3.83 -3.60 18.85
C TYR A 170 3.88 -5.10 19.13
N TYR A 171 2.87 -5.62 19.81
CA TYR A 171 2.78 -7.03 20.17
C TYR A 171 1.33 -7.47 20.35
N PHE A 172 1.08 -8.76 20.23
CA PHE A 172 -0.24 -9.35 20.39
C PHE A 172 -0.36 -10.02 21.76
N VAL A 173 -1.49 -9.84 22.44
CA VAL A 173 -1.75 -10.48 23.74
C VAL A 173 -1.74 -12.00 23.59
N GLY A 174 -0.96 -12.69 24.42
CA GLY A 174 -0.87 -14.16 24.41
C GLY A 174 0.07 -14.74 23.35
N PHE A 175 0.80 -13.90 22.59
CA PHE A 175 1.69 -14.37 21.53
C PHE A 175 3.11 -13.81 21.66
N PRO A 176 4.13 -14.64 21.38
CA PRO A 176 5.50 -14.19 21.41
C PRO A 176 5.82 -13.29 20.22
N GLY A 177 6.69 -12.32 20.45
CA GLY A 177 7.16 -11.40 19.42
C GLY A 177 6.77 -9.96 19.72
N THR A 178 7.72 -9.06 19.52
CA THR A 178 7.49 -7.63 19.61
C THR A 178 8.26 -6.94 18.52
N VAL A 179 7.54 -6.23 17.68
CA VAL A 179 8.14 -5.35 16.67
C VAL A 179 8.40 -4.01 17.35
N ARG A 180 9.61 -3.46 17.21
CA ARG A 180 10.00 -2.20 17.87
C ARG A 180 10.50 -1.19 16.86
N SER A 181 10.19 0.07 17.14
CA SER A 181 10.75 1.24 16.49
C SER A 181 11.48 2.08 17.54
N SER A 182 12.62 2.65 17.14
CA SER A 182 13.34 3.64 17.92
C SER A 182 13.88 4.71 16.97
N ARG A 183 13.66 5.97 17.33
CA ARG A 183 14.13 7.14 16.59
C ARG A 183 14.80 8.10 17.56
N SER A 184 16.07 8.42 17.27
CA SER A 184 16.76 9.54 17.91
C SER A 184 16.48 10.80 17.12
N LEU A 185 16.19 11.89 17.83
CA LEU A 185 16.11 13.24 17.25
C LEU A 185 17.42 13.97 17.61
N PRO A 186 18.39 14.06 16.68
CA PRO A 186 19.67 14.69 16.96
C PRO A 186 19.52 16.21 17.02
N PRO A 187 20.11 16.91 18.00
CA PRO A 187 20.05 18.36 18.09
C PRO A 187 20.91 19.06 17.02
N PRO A 188 20.62 20.35 16.72
CA PRO A 188 19.41 21.07 17.11
C PRO A 188 18.20 20.60 16.28
N VAL A 189 17.00 20.67 16.87
CA VAL A 189 15.74 20.38 16.16
C VAL A 189 14.80 21.55 16.34
N GLU A 190 14.15 21.96 15.26
CA GLU A 190 13.07 22.93 15.29
C GLU A 190 12.07 22.61 14.17
N GLY A 191 10.80 22.47 14.53
CA GLY A 191 9.70 22.29 13.58
C GLY A 191 9.02 20.93 13.68
N ASN A 192 8.27 20.60 12.62
CA ASN A 192 7.51 19.38 12.53
C ASN A 192 8.39 18.21 12.06
N PHE A 193 8.10 17.01 12.54
CA PHE A 193 8.70 15.79 12.05
C PHE A 193 7.63 14.81 11.56
N GLU A 194 8.00 14.04 10.54
CA GLU A 194 7.27 12.85 10.11
C GLU A 194 8.28 11.73 9.88
N PHE A 195 8.14 10.62 10.61
CA PHE A 195 8.98 9.44 10.43
C PHE A 195 8.12 8.27 10.01
N SER A 196 8.56 7.53 9.00
CA SER A 196 7.91 6.29 8.56
C SER A 196 8.85 5.13 8.77
N ASP A 197 8.38 4.14 9.51
CA ASP A 197 9.14 2.97 9.91
C ASP A 197 8.50 1.74 9.28
N SER A 198 9.27 1.03 8.46
CA SER A 198 8.87 -0.27 7.92
C SER A 198 9.64 -1.37 8.63
N PHE A 199 8.98 -2.49 8.91
CA PHE A 199 9.61 -3.60 9.63
C PHE A 199 10.04 -4.70 8.67
N GLY A 200 11.28 -5.17 8.81
CA GLY A 200 11.78 -6.33 8.06
C GLY A 200 11.29 -7.67 8.62
N THR A 201 10.76 -7.67 9.84
CA THR A 201 10.16 -8.83 10.50
C THR A 201 8.80 -8.48 11.05
N PHE A 202 7.83 -9.33 10.79
CA PHE A 202 6.43 -9.13 11.14
C PHE A 202 6.04 -10.10 12.26
N ALA A 203 5.54 -9.57 13.38
CA ALA A 203 4.84 -10.38 14.38
C ALA A 203 3.37 -10.48 13.95
N TYR A 204 2.85 -11.70 13.76
CA TYR A 204 1.47 -11.91 13.34
C TYR A 204 0.59 -12.30 14.54
N ALA A 205 -0.69 -11.94 14.46
CA ALA A 205 -1.71 -12.59 15.27
C ALA A 205 -1.75 -14.11 14.96
N PRO A 206 -2.18 -14.97 15.90
CA PRO A 206 -2.36 -16.40 15.64
C PRO A 206 -3.32 -16.64 14.49
N CYS A 207 -3.07 -17.71 13.74
CA CYS A 207 -4.09 -18.26 12.86
C CYS A 207 -5.16 -19.01 13.67
N GLY A 208 -6.40 -19.02 13.17
CA GLY A 208 -7.53 -19.72 13.79
C GLY A 208 -8.30 -18.91 14.84
N SER A 209 -7.95 -17.64 15.05
CA SER A 209 -8.73 -16.71 15.87
C SER A 209 -9.46 -15.71 14.98
N GLU A 210 -10.69 -15.35 15.35
CA GLU A 210 -11.50 -14.31 14.69
C GLU A 210 -11.33 -12.93 15.35
N SER A 211 -10.51 -12.87 16.40
CA SER A 211 -10.19 -11.63 17.10
C SER A 211 -8.75 -11.65 17.64
N ALA A 212 -8.16 -10.47 17.76
CA ALA A 212 -6.85 -10.28 18.36
C ALA A 212 -6.75 -8.91 19.03
N SER A 213 -6.06 -8.87 20.18
CA SER A 213 -5.71 -7.63 20.86
C SER A 213 -4.28 -7.21 20.52
N LEU A 214 -4.16 -6.13 19.74
CA LEU A 214 -2.89 -5.47 19.44
C LEU A 214 -2.58 -4.48 20.56
N ASN A 215 -1.47 -4.70 21.26
CA ASN A 215 -0.94 -3.75 22.21
C ASN A 215 0.17 -2.92 21.57
N VAL A 216 0.07 -1.62 21.76
CA VAL A 216 1.01 -0.63 21.29
C VAL A 216 1.58 0.15 22.47
N PHE A 217 2.89 0.16 22.59
CA PHE A 217 3.62 0.99 23.53
C PHE A 217 4.24 2.17 22.78
N PHE A 218 4.14 3.36 23.35
CA PHE A 218 4.79 4.57 22.89
C PHE A 218 5.55 5.23 24.04
N GLU A 219 6.72 5.76 23.75
CA GLU A 219 7.53 6.53 24.69
C GLU A 219 8.21 7.70 23.97
N ALA A 220 8.17 8.88 24.58
CA ALA A 220 9.06 9.98 24.22
C ALA A 220 9.96 10.34 25.38
N THR A 221 11.19 10.77 25.05
CA THR A 221 12.19 11.20 26.01
C THR A 221 12.89 12.46 25.53
N VAL A 222 13.16 13.38 26.44
CA VAL A 222 14.12 14.48 26.26
C VAL A 222 15.18 14.42 27.36
N VAL A 223 16.45 14.50 26.96
CA VAL A 223 17.59 14.41 27.87
C VAL A 223 18.28 15.77 27.90
N PRO A 224 18.25 16.50 29.04
CA PRO A 224 19.02 17.73 29.18
C PRO A 224 20.53 17.47 29.12
N PRO A 225 21.33 18.49 28.82
CA PRO A 225 22.77 18.37 28.93
C PRO A 225 23.20 18.08 30.38
N PRO A 226 24.38 17.45 30.56
CA PRO A 226 24.95 17.28 31.89
C PRO A 226 25.15 18.65 32.57
N PRO A 227 25.05 18.71 33.91
CA PRO A 227 25.31 19.94 34.64
C PRO A 227 26.74 20.44 34.37
N PRO A 228 26.96 21.76 34.29
CA PRO A 228 28.28 22.31 34.04
C PRO A 228 29.26 21.90 35.15
N GLU A 229 30.48 21.55 34.78
CA GLU A 229 31.58 21.38 35.74
C GLU A 229 31.81 22.72 36.47
N LYS A 230 32.15 22.66 37.77
CA LYS A 230 32.21 23.80 38.71
C LYS A 230 33.15 24.96 38.32
N ASN A 231 33.79 24.91 37.15
CA ASN A 231 34.81 25.87 36.73
C ASN A 231 34.27 26.79 35.61
N ASN A 232 33.60 27.85 36.04
CA ASN A 232 33.62 29.19 35.44
C ASN A 232 33.61 29.31 33.91
N LYS A 233 32.46 29.07 33.28
CA LYS A 233 31.97 29.89 32.14
C LYS A 233 30.45 29.99 32.20
N ALA A 234 29.96 31.08 32.77
CA ALA A 234 28.55 31.49 32.73
C ALA A 234 28.17 32.03 31.33
N LEU A 235 28.57 31.34 30.26
CA LEU A 235 28.19 31.68 28.90
C LEU A 235 26.87 30.95 28.58
N VAL A 236 25.77 31.57 29.02
CA VAL A 236 24.45 31.47 28.40
C VAL A 236 23.92 30.04 28.19
N VAL A 237 23.53 29.43 29.31
CA VAL A 237 22.69 28.21 29.40
C VAL A 237 21.23 28.51 28.98
N LEU A 238 21.02 29.24 27.87
CA LEU A 238 19.67 29.57 27.37
C LEU A 238 19.13 28.53 26.37
N LYS A 239 19.99 27.64 25.84
CA LYS A 239 19.62 26.59 24.87
C LYS A 239 19.34 25.21 25.50
N ASN A 240 19.09 25.13 26.81
CA ASN A 240 18.82 23.87 27.52
C ASN A 240 17.33 23.50 27.55
N LYS A 241 16.47 24.33 26.96
CA LYS A 241 15.05 24.02 26.80
C LYS A 241 14.87 23.10 25.62
N GLY A 242 13.94 22.18 25.78
CA GLY A 242 13.58 21.26 24.73
C GLY A 242 12.20 20.69 24.95
N SER A 243 11.46 20.48 23.87
CA SER A 243 10.17 19.83 23.89
C SER A 243 9.99 18.91 22.69
N ILE A 244 9.19 17.85 22.87
CA ILE A 244 8.68 17.00 21.82
C ILE A 244 7.19 16.83 22.08
N THR A 245 6.38 17.13 21.07
CA THR A 245 4.94 16.87 21.07
C THR A 245 4.63 15.86 19.97
N VAL A 246 4.06 14.72 20.35
CA VAL A 246 3.59 13.70 19.41
C VAL A 246 2.11 13.98 19.14
N THR A 247 1.74 14.08 17.86
CA THR A 247 0.36 14.39 17.45
C THR A 247 -0.37 13.17 16.92
N SER A 248 0.29 12.31 16.16
CA SER A 248 -0.34 11.08 15.66
C SER A 248 0.65 9.96 15.35
N ALA A 249 0.14 8.74 15.38
CA ALA A 249 0.79 7.53 14.89
C ALA A 249 -0.15 6.82 13.89
N GLY A 250 0.17 6.82 12.61
CA GLY A 250 -0.55 6.11 11.56
C GLY A 250 -0.02 4.69 11.34
N PHE A 251 -0.89 3.74 11.01
CA PHE A 251 -0.56 2.33 10.89
C PHE A 251 -0.91 1.79 9.50
N GLY A 252 0.01 1.02 8.93
CA GLY A 252 -0.29 0.11 7.83
C GLY A 252 -0.39 -1.31 8.35
N LEU A 253 -1.54 -1.96 8.13
CA LEU A 253 -1.70 -3.39 8.45
C LEU A 253 -1.35 -4.25 7.23
N LEU A 254 -0.63 -5.34 7.47
CA LEU A 254 -0.36 -6.39 6.49
C LEU A 254 -1.23 -7.61 6.81
N TRP A 255 -2.24 -7.83 5.98
CA TRP A 255 -3.10 -9.01 6.05
C TRP A 255 -2.54 -10.17 5.25
N LYS A 256 -2.76 -11.40 5.73
CA LYS A 256 -2.54 -12.64 4.99
C LYS A 256 -3.63 -13.64 5.34
N LYS A 257 -3.91 -14.56 4.43
CA LYS A 257 -4.69 -15.75 4.77
C LYS A 257 -3.84 -16.73 5.58
N CYS A 258 -4.54 -17.41 6.48
CA CYS A 258 -4.20 -18.73 6.94
C CYS A 258 -4.76 -19.72 5.88
#